data_AF-A0A382T017-F1
#
_entry.id   AF-A0A382T017-F1
#
_cell.length_a   1.000
_cell.length_b   1.000
_cell.length_c   1.000
_cell.angle_alpha   90.00
_cell.angle_beta   90.00
_cell.angle_gamma   90.00
#
_symmetry.space_group_name_H-M   'P 1'
#
loop_
_entity.id
_entity.type
_entity.pdbx_description
1 polymer ?
#
loop_
_entity_poly.entity_id
_entity_poly.type
_entity_poly.pdbx_seq_one_letter_code
_entity_poly.pdbx_strand_id
1 'polypeptide(L)'
;MPGIIAIGDFDRTQNEFYLKYSAKSLDECIIRFNDDVGGGGWVSARGRMLRALMEIFLESGLDCSDFIAKIYSDEKEYNRMSVSKRIRIEGDKIVQID
;
A
#
# COMPACT_ATOMS: atom_id res chain seq x y z
N MET A 1 0.38 8.77 -13.79
CA MET A 1 0.10 7.40 -13.30
C MET A 1 -0.06 7.46 -11.78
N PRO A 2 -1.29 7.32 -11.24
CA PRO A 2 -1.55 7.45 -9.81
C PRO A 2 -0.97 6.27 -9.03
N GLY A 3 -0.30 6.53 -7.91
CA GLY A 3 0.30 5.50 -7.06
C GLY A 3 1.23 6.09 -6.01
N ILE A 4 1.56 5.32 -4.98
CA ILE A 4 2.58 5.67 -3.99
C ILE A 4 3.89 4.98 -4.37
N ILE A 5 4.99 5.73 -4.37
CA ILE A 5 6.34 5.21 -4.55
C ILE A 5 7.03 5.25 -3.20
N ALA A 6 7.57 4.11 -2.80
CA ALA A 6 8.39 3.98 -1.60
C ALA A 6 9.83 4.37 -1.87
N ILE A 7 10.25 5.54 -1.41
CA ILE A 7 11.62 6.00 -1.51
C ILE A 7 12.20 6.19 -0.12
N GLY A 8 13.43 5.74 0.08
CA GLY A 8 14.17 5.87 1.34
C GLY A 8 13.68 4.94 2.45
N ASP A 9 14.30 5.11 3.63
CA ASP A 9 14.06 4.27 4.80
C ASP A 9 12.70 4.62 5.41
N PHE A 10 11.76 3.66 5.35
CA PHE A 10 10.47 3.78 5.99
C PHE A 10 10.57 3.34 7.44
N ASP A 11 10.62 4.30 8.37
CA ASP A 11 10.60 3.99 9.79
C ASP A 11 9.18 3.65 10.26
N ARG A 12 8.93 2.34 10.35
CA ARG A 12 7.70 1.73 10.85
C ARG A 12 7.36 2.16 12.28
N THR A 13 8.36 2.46 13.09
CA THR A 13 8.19 2.84 14.51
C THR A 13 7.74 4.29 14.67
N GLN A 14 8.00 5.14 13.67
CA GLN A 14 7.64 6.56 13.67
C GLN A 14 6.38 6.85 12.85
N ASN A 15 5.91 5.90 12.03
CA ASN A 15 4.69 6.08 11.24
C ASN A 15 3.44 5.67 12.03
N GLU A 16 2.67 6.67 12.46
CA GLU A 16 1.40 6.48 13.19
C GLU A 16 0.41 5.55 12.50
N PHE A 17 0.36 5.55 11.16
CA PHE A 17 -0.54 4.69 10.40
C PHE A 17 -0.07 3.24 10.38
N TYR A 18 1.25 3.01 10.32
CA TYR A 18 1.79 1.65 10.41
C TYR A 18 1.48 1.06 11.78
N LEU A 19 1.75 1.78 12.87
CA LEU A 19 1.41 1.35 14.23
C LEU A 19 -0.09 1.08 14.40
N LYS A 20 -0.95 1.91 13.80
CA LYS A 20 -2.39 1.76 13.87
C LYS A 20 -2.89 0.55 13.08
N TYR A 21 -2.39 0.34 11.86
CA TYR A 21 -2.92 -0.68 10.95
C TYR A 21 -2.24 -2.04 11.11
N SER A 22 -1.02 -2.12 11.65
CA SER A 22 -0.38 -3.41 11.97
C SER A 22 -1.10 -4.16 13.08
N ALA A 23 -1.87 -3.46 13.92
CA ALA A 23 -2.74 -4.05 14.94
C ALA A 23 -4.13 -4.47 14.39
N LYS A 24 -4.40 -4.23 13.10
CA LYS A 24 -5.69 -4.55 12.46
C LYS A 24 -5.63 -5.83 11.66
N SER A 25 -6.79 -6.36 11.30
CA SER A 25 -6.86 -7.44 10.31
C SER A 25 -6.49 -6.95 8.91
N LEU A 26 -6.07 -7.89 8.05
CA LEU A 26 -5.79 -7.59 6.65
C LEU A 26 -7.05 -7.10 5.91
N ASP A 27 -8.22 -7.65 6.24
CA ASP A 27 -9.51 -7.20 5.70
C ASP A 27 -9.80 -5.74 6.04
N GLU A 28 -9.54 -5.32 7.28
CA GLU A 28 -9.71 -3.90 7.66
C GLU A 28 -8.74 -2.98 6.90
N CYS A 29 -7.52 -3.45 6.64
CA CYS A 29 -6.54 -2.71 5.85
C CYS A 29 -6.99 -2.56 4.39
N ILE A 30 -7.58 -3.61 3.82
CA ILE A 30 -8.18 -3.60 2.47
C ILE A 30 -9.36 -2.65 2.39
N ILE A 31 -10.28 -2.70 3.36
CA ILE A 31 -11.41 -1.75 3.45
C ILE A 31 -10.86 -0.33 3.45
N ARG A 32 -9.87 -0.04 4.30
CA ARG A 32 -9.30 1.31 4.39
C ARG A 32 -8.64 1.77 3.10
N PHE A 33 -7.91 0.89 2.41
CA PHE A 33 -7.34 1.17 1.10
C PHE A 33 -8.44 1.47 0.08
N ASN A 34 -9.47 0.63 0.01
CA ASN A 34 -10.58 0.76 -0.93
C ASN A 34 -11.42 2.03 -0.74
N ASP A 35 -11.55 2.50 0.50
CA ASP A 35 -12.18 3.78 0.83
C ASP A 35 -11.39 4.99 0.31
N ASP A 36 -10.07 4.84 0.10
CA ASP A 36 -9.18 5.88 -0.41
C ASP A 36 -9.05 5.86 -1.95
N VAL A 37 -9.44 4.76 -2.61
CA VAL A 37 -9.46 4.65 -4.08
C VAL A 37 -10.44 5.66 -4.66
N GLY A 38 -9.97 6.47 -5.61
CA GLY A 38 -10.75 7.57 -6.19
C GLY A 38 -10.79 8.82 -5.31
N GLY A 39 -10.17 8.81 -4.12
CA GLY A 39 -10.00 9.97 -3.27
C GLY A 39 -9.11 11.04 -3.92
N GLY A 40 -9.63 12.25 -4.06
CA GLY A 40 -8.88 13.40 -4.58
C GLY A 40 -7.96 14.02 -3.52
N GLY A 41 -6.73 14.38 -3.93
CA GLY A 41 -5.78 15.14 -3.11
C GLY A 41 -4.56 14.35 -2.67
N TRP A 42 -3.38 14.95 -2.86
CA TRP A 42 -2.12 14.49 -2.30
C TRP A 42 -1.79 15.34 -1.08
N VAL A 43 -2.19 14.87 0.10
CA VAL A 43 -1.75 15.41 1.39
C VAL A 43 -0.72 14.47 1.99
N SER A 44 0.29 15.02 2.68
CA SER A 44 1.42 14.25 3.25
C SER A 44 0.95 13.09 4.15
N ALA A 45 -0.15 13.29 4.90
CA ALA A 45 -0.77 12.25 5.71
C ALA A 45 -1.27 11.05 4.87
N ARG A 46 -1.90 11.30 3.71
CA ARG A 46 -2.35 10.25 2.79
C ARG A 46 -1.19 9.44 2.24
N GLY A 47 -0.10 10.11 1.84
CA GLY A 47 1.12 9.44 1.38
C GLY A 47 1.70 8.50 2.45
N ARG A 48 1.82 8.99 3.70
CA ARG A 48 2.28 8.17 4.85
C ARG A 48 1.36 6.99 5.14
N MET A 49 0.05 7.20 5.05
CA MET A 49 -0.96 6.16 5.26
C MET A 49 -0.88 5.07 4.19
N LEU A 50 -0.83 5.43 2.91
CA LEU A 50 -0.72 4.49 1.81
C LEU A 50 0.61 3.73 1.84
N ARG A 51 1.71 4.41 2.21
CA ARG A 51 3.01 3.75 2.44
C ARG A 51 2.92 2.69 3.54
N ALA A 52 2.23 2.98 4.65
CA ALA A 52 2.03 2.02 5.73
C ALA A 52 1.20 0.80 5.30
N LEU A 53 0.10 1.02 4.57
CA LEU A 53 -0.71 -0.07 4.02
C LEU A 53 0.10 -0.94 3.04
N MET A 54 0.93 -0.33 2.18
CA MET A 54 1.80 -1.07 1.28
C MET A 54 2.75 -2.02 2.01
N GLU A 55 3.34 -1.56 3.11
CA GLU A 55 4.23 -2.40 3.93
C GLU A 55 3.48 -3.55 4.59
N ILE A 56 2.26 -3.30 5.11
CA ILE A 56 1.42 -4.34 5.71
C ILE A 56 1.02 -5.41 4.67
N PHE A 57 0.68 -5.00 3.44
CA PHE A 57 0.36 -5.93 2.37
C PHE A 57 1.58 -6.78 1.98
N LEU A 58 2.77 -6.18 1.88
CA LEU A 58 4.00 -6.92 1.61
C LEU A 58 4.37 -7.89 2.74
N GLU A 59 3.99 -7.58 3.98
CA GLU A 59 4.24 -8.42 5.16
C GLU A 59 3.20 -9.54 5.34
N SER A 60 2.05 -9.48 4.65
CA SER A 60 0.97 -10.44 4.85
C SER A 60 1.32 -11.85 4.32
N GLY A 61 2.41 -11.98 3.55
CA GLY A 61 2.80 -13.22 2.89
C GLY A 61 1.95 -13.60 1.68
N LEU A 62 1.03 -12.73 1.26
CA LEU A 62 0.21 -12.92 0.05
C LEU A 62 0.89 -12.32 -1.17
N ASP A 63 0.62 -12.87 -2.35
CA ASP A 63 1.04 -12.27 -3.61
C ASP A 63 0.33 -10.92 -3.80
N CYS A 64 1.10 -9.84 -3.92
CA CYS A 64 0.60 -8.48 -4.15
C CYS A 64 0.97 -7.92 -5.53
N SER A 65 1.50 -8.76 -6.43
CA SER A 65 2.05 -8.35 -7.74
C SER A 65 1.04 -7.66 -8.66
N ASP A 66 -0.26 -7.83 -8.40
CA ASP A 66 -1.31 -7.23 -9.23
C ASP A 66 -1.43 -5.71 -9.06
N PHE A 67 -0.98 -5.17 -7.93
CA PHE A 67 -1.06 -3.74 -7.62
C PHE A 67 0.21 -3.16 -7.01
N ILE A 68 1.17 -3.99 -6.57
CA ILE A 68 2.48 -3.56 -6.10
C ILE A 68 3.56 -4.07 -7.07
N ALA A 69 4.21 -3.14 -7.78
CA ALA A 69 5.27 -3.45 -8.72
C ALA A 69 6.64 -3.00 -8.20
N LYS A 70 7.69 -3.73 -8.60
CA LYS A 70 9.07 -3.26 -8.50
C LYS A 70 9.37 -2.28 -9.61
N ILE A 71 9.96 -1.14 -9.27
CA ILE A 71 10.43 -0.15 -10.23
C ILE A 71 11.87 0.22 -9.93
N TYR A 72 12.59 0.67 -10.95
CA TYR A 72 13.95 1.19 -10.82
C TYR A 72 13.95 2.71 -10.92
N SER A 73 14.58 3.39 -9.97
CA SER A 73 14.88 4.83 -10.02
C SER A 73 16.23 5.04 -9.34
N ASP A 74 17.06 5.97 -9.84
CA ASP A 74 18.35 6.33 -9.22
C ASP A 74 19.22 5.09 -8.88
N GLU A 75 19.27 4.13 -9.80
CA GLU A 75 20.04 2.87 -9.67
C GLU A 75 19.60 1.97 -8.49
N LYS A 76 18.42 2.23 -7.92
CA LYS A 76 17.84 1.47 -6.81
C LYS A 76 16.47 0.94 -7.17
N GLU A 77 16.14 -0.20 -6.57
CA GLU A 77 14.82 -0.82 -6.70
C GLU A 77 13.87 -0.29 -5.62
N TYR A 78 12.65 0.04 -6.01
CA TYR A 78 11.60 0.52 -5.13
C TYR A 78 10.29 -0.22 -5.35
N ASN A 79 9.45 -0.25 -4.31
CA ASN A 79 8.07 -0.71 -4.43
C ASN A 79 7.17 0.45 -4.84
N ARG A 80 6.30 0.21 -5.81
CA ARG A 80 5.26 1.14 -6.22
C ARG A 80 3.90 0.47 -6.10
N MET A 81 3.03 1.02 -5.27
CA MET A 81 1.65 0.56 -5.13
C MET A 81 0.70 1.44 -5.96
N SER A 82 -0.04 0.81 -6.85
CA SER A 82 -1.14 1.41 -7.59
C SER A 82 -2.31 1.67 -6.65
N VAL A 83 -2.94 2.84 -6.79
CA VAL A 83 -4.16 3.25 -6.04
C VAL A 83 -5.33 3.56 -6.97
N SER A 84 -5.26 3.03 -8.20
CA SER A 84 -6.26 3.30 -9.25
C SER A 84 -7.52 2.46 -9.15
N LYS A 85 -7.43 1.29 -8.52
CA LYS A 85 -8.48 0.28 -8.43
C LYS A 85 -8.58 -0.22 -7.00
N ARG A 86 -9.77 -0.72 -6.63
CA ARG A 86 -9.96 -1.41 -5.35
C ARG A 86 -9.26 -2.76 -5.37
N ILE A 87 -9.08 -3.35 -4.21
CA ILE A 87 -8.44 -4.66 -4.03
C ILE A 87 -9.28 -5.60 -3.16
N ARG A 88 -9.05 -6.90 -3.27
CA ARG A 88 -9.58 -7.93 -2.37
C ARG A 88 -8.63 -9.13 -2.26
N ILE A 89 -8.82 -9.97 -1.26
CA ILE A 89 -8.12 -11.25 -1.12
C ILE A 89 -8.81 -12.31 -1.98
N GLU A 90 -8.02 -13.07 -2.73
CA GLU A 90 -8.41 -14.27 -3.46
C GLU A 90 -7.37 -15.37 -3.23
N GLY A 91 -7.70 -16.33 -2.37
CA GLY A 91 -6.78 -17.42 -2.04
C GLY A 91 -5.50 -16.90 -1.39
N ASP A 92 -4.37 -17.12 -2.05
CA ASP A 92 -3.02 -16.70 -1.64
C ASP A 92 -2.59 -15.34 -2.24
N LYS A 93 -3.51 -14.61 -2.87
CA LYS A 93 -3.24 -13.35 -3.58
C LYS A 93 -4.14 -12.21 -3.14
N ILE A 94 -3.63 -10.98 -3.20
CA ILE A 94 -4.42 -9.75 -3.17
C ILE A 94 -4.48 -9.20 -4.60
N VAL A 95 -5.69 -9.09 -5.16
CA VAL A 95 -5.93 -8.71 -6.56
C VAL A 95 -6.67 -7.38 -6.67
N GLN A 96 -6.48 -6.67 -7.78
CA GLN A 96 -7.28 -5.51 -8.16
C GLN A 96 -8.65 -5.92 -8.69
N ILE A 97 -9.65 -5.10 -8.40
CA ILE A 97 -11.02 -5.24 -8.88
C ILE A 97 -11.53 -3.92 -9.45
N ASP A 98 -12.43 -4.01 -10.41
CA ASP A 98 -13.09 -2.87 -11.06
C ASP A 98 -14.11 -2.17 -10.15
#